data_AF-A0A937PKF6-F1
#
_entry.id   AF-A0A937PKF6-F1
#
_cell.length_a   1.000
_cell.length_b   1.000
_cell.length_c   1.000
_cell.angle_alpha   90.00
_cell.angle_beta   90.00
_cell.angle_gamma   90.00
#
_symmetry.space_group_name_H-M   'P 1'
#
loop_
_entity.id
_entity.type
_entity.pdbx_description
1 polymer ?
#
loop_
_entity_poly.entity_id
_entity_poly.type
_entity_poly.pdbx_seq_one_letter_code
_entity_poly.pdbx_strand_id
1 'polypeptide(L)'
;MTKCKLKIIIFAIVFFAVTFLSIAYPAKLIAECSLWAAISDKVPEDIIIDHLLNSPNSLKSVAKHHRDGWGIGYYDKDEAKLLKGIIPADIDQNYNVSVLEVSRIEPKIIVAHVRTASSGCRDNVVNPHPFKRIKNGKQWLFGHNGTLDKNMLIDIIGEDYFNKNLPNTCTYDPPDSWVDSELYFIFLIEHIEENGWNVERGIKEAILKLTTVISGSGGGLNFFLTDGDTLWSFRKGRSLYYYYQLYPQFSAVATQFPYAEKGGWIEVPEDSLVVMKPDLPPVLKTFSAPVAQSRRSPDVSSGSVGTPTGASE
;
A
#
# COMPACT_ATOMS: atom_id res chain seq x y z
N MET A 1 -13.51 74.02 45.53
CA MET A 1 -13.89 72.61 45.25
C MET A 1 -13.40 72.28 43.84
N THR A 2 -12.14 71.85 43.73
CA THR A 2 -11.70 70.45 43.54
C THR A 2 -11.49 70.15 42.07
N LYS A 3 -10.20 70.08 41.71
CA LYS A 3 -9.66 69.58 40.44
C LYS A 3 -10.19 68.17 40.17
N CYS A 4 -10.53 67.84 38.92
CA CYS A 4 -10.42 66.46 38.47
C CYS A 4 -9.85 66.43 37.04
N LYS A 5 -8.63 65.89 36.96
CA LYS A 5 -7.86 65.68 35.73
C LYS A 5 -8.47 64.49 34.98
N LEU A 6 -8.96 64.69 33.75
CA LEU A 6 -9.31 63.59 32.87
C LEU A 6 -8.04 63.07 32.21
N LYS A 7 -7.62 61.87 32.61
CA LYS A 7 -6.45 61.18 32.04
C LYS A 7 -6.78 60.68 30.64
N ILE A 8 -5.86 60.97 29.73
CA ILE A 8 -5.70 60.40 28.39
C ILE A 8 -5.54 58.87 28.50
N ILE A 9 -6.32 58.12 27.73
CA ILE A 9 -6.02 56.73 27.36
C ILE A 9 -6.06 56.67 25.84
N ILE A 10 -4.88 56.64 25.22
CA ILE A 10 -4.70 56.34 23.80
C ILE A 10 -4.68 54.83 23.68
N PHE A 11 -5.73 54.24 23.09
CA PHE A 11 -5.68 52.87 22.62
C PHE A 11 -5.08 52.88 21.21
N ALA A 12 -3.80 52.52 21.10
CA ALA A 12 -3.18 52.26 19.81
C ALA A 12 -3.70 50.91 19.29
N ILE A 13 -4.59 50.96 18.30
CA ILE A 13 -4.98 49.77 17.54
C ILE A 13 -3.87 49.52 16.52
N VAL A 14 -2.97 48.59 16.83
CA VAL A 14 -2.00 48.06 15.87
C VAL A 14 -2.74 47.03 15.01
N PHE A 15 -3.11 47.41 13.79
CA PHE A 15 -3.55 46.47 12.76
C PHE A 15 -2.34 45.69 12.25
N PHE A 16 -2.11 44.49 12.79
CA PHE A 16 -1.22 43.51 12.15
C PHE A 16 -1.98 42.88 10.99
N ALA A 17 -1.82 43.44 9.79
CA ALA A 17 -2.23 42.78 8.57
C ALA A 17 -1.26 41.63 8.29
N VAL A 18 -1.55 40.44 8.81
CA VAL A 18 -0.90 39.20 8.36
C VAL A 18 -1.52 38.88 7.01
N THR A 19 -0.86 39.29 5.93
CA THR A 19 -1.14 38.81 4.59
C THR A 19 -0.78 37.33 4.53
N PHE A 20 -1.77 36.46 4.77
CA PHE A 20 -1.69 35.07 4.36
C PHE A 20 -1.67 35.05 2.83
N LEU A 21 -0.47 35.04 2.25
CA LEU A 21 -0.28 34.64 0.87
C LEU A 21 -0.54 33.12 0.84
N SER A 22 -1.81 32.75 0.70
CA SER A 22 -2.21 31.37 0.49
C SER A 22 -1.75 30.98 -0.91
N ILE A 23 -0.54 30.43 -1.00
CA ILE A 23 -0.13 29.69 -2.19
C ILE A 23 -0.97 28.42 -2.18
N ALA A 24 -2.16 28.52 -2.77
CA ALA A 24 -2.97 27.35 -3.11
C ALA A 24 -2.21 26.59 -4.20
N TYR A 25 -1.32 25.68 -3.77
CA TYR A 25 -0.97 24.55 -4.63
C TYR A 25 -2.27 23.80 -4.88
N PRO A 26 -2.65 23.53 -6.15
CA PRO A 26 -3.77 22.65 -6.40
C PRO A 26 -3.41 21.30 -5.76
N ALA A 27 -4.10 20.94 -4.68
CA ALA A 27 -4.08 19.59 -4.16
C ALA A 27 -4.62 18.72 -5.28
N LYS A 28 -3.71 18.14 -6.08
CA LYS A 28 -4.04 16.98 -6.89
C LYS A 28 -4.53 15.97 -5.87
N LEU A 29 -5.86 15.80 -5.77
CA LEU A 29 -6.52 14.81 -4.92
C LEU A 29 -5.77 13.52 -5.18
N ILE A 30 -4.93 13.13 -4.22
CA ILE A 30 -4.22 11.88 -4.35
C ILE A 30 -5.31 10.83 -4.20
N ALA A 31 -5.60 10.12 -5.29
CA ALA A 31 -6.56 9.04 -5.24
C ALA A 31 -5.98 7.95 -4.33
N GLU A 32 -6.43 7.94 -3.09
CA GLU A 32 -6.08 6.93 -2.12
C GLU A 32 -7.18 5.88 -2.15
N CYS A 33 -6.78 4.62 -2.34
CA CYS A 33 -7.70 3.50 -2.16
C CYS A 33 -7.62 3.03 -0.71
N SER A 34 -8.64 2.32 -0.24
CA SER A 34 -8.54 1.62 1.05
C SER A 34 -8.44 0.12 0.84
N LEU A 35 -7.46 -0.49 1.51
CA LEU A 35 -7.18 -1.93 1.47
C LEU A 35 -7.50 -2.54 2.82
N TRP A 36 -8.02 -3.77 2.80
CA TRP A 36 -8.10 -4.63 3.96
C TRP A 36 -7.83 -6.07 3.53
N ALA A 37 -7.16 -6.85 4.37
CA ALA A 37 -7.00 -8.28 4.17
C ALA A 37 -6.84 -9.01 5.50
N ALA A 38 -7.30 -10.26 5.57
CA ALA A 38 -7.16 -11.11 6.73
C ALA A 38 -6.83 -12.55 6.34
N ILE A 39 -6.12 -13.23 7.25
CA ILE A 39 -5.75 -14.64 7.14
C ILE A 39 -5.84 -15.34 8.49
N SER A 40 -6.38 -16.56 8.46
CA SER A 40 -6.51 -17.50 9.58
C SER A 40 -6.79 -18.90 9.00
N ASP A 41 -6.78 -19.96 9.80
CA ASP A 41 -7.39 -21.23 9.38
C ASP A 41 -8.88 -21.05 9.06
N LYS A 42 -9.55 -20.17 9.81
CA LYS A 42 -10.91 -19.70 9.57
C LYS A 42 -11.03 -18.26 10.04
N VAL A 43 -11.04 -17.30 9.12
CA VAL A 43 -11.20 -15.89 9.51
C VAL A 43 -12.57 -15.72 10.16
N PRO A 44 -12.67 -15.26 11.43
CA PRO A 44 -13.93 -15.24 12.16
C PRO A 44 -15.00 -14.38 11.47
N GLU A 45 -16.24 -14.88 11.45
CA GLU A 45 -17.40 -14.22 10.84
C GLU A 45 -17.60 -12.79 11.37
N ASP A 46 -17.54 -12.63 12.69
CA ASP A 46 -17.72 -11.35 13.39
C ASP A 46 -16.62 -10.34 13.00
N ILE A 47 -15.37 -10.77 12.88
CA ILE A 47 -14.25 -9.94 12.44
C ILE A 47 -14.47 -9.45 10.99
N ILE A 48 -14.94 -10.31 10.09
CA ILE A 48 -15.23 -9.91 8.70
C ILE A 48 -16.35 -8.86 8.68
N ILE A 49 -17.45 -9.13 9.39
CA ILE A 49 -18.61 -8.24 9.48
C ILE A 49 -18.21 -6.89 10.09
N ASP A 50 -17.46 -6.89 11.18
CA ASP A 50 -17.08 -5.67 11.87
C ASP A 50 -16.10 -4.85 11.05
N HIS A 51 -15.06 -5.46 10.48
CA HIS A 51 -14.05 -4.73 9.72
C HIS A 51 -14.56 -4.21 8.37
N LEU A 52 -15.50 -4.91 7.73
CA LEU A 52 -16.02 -4.52 6.42
C LEU A 52 -17.31 -3.71 6.49
N LEU A 53 -18.17 -3.90 7.51
CA LEU A 53 -19.47 -3.22 7.61
C LEU A 53 -19.58 -2.30 8.82
N ASN A 54 -19.42 -2.83 10.03
CA ASN A 54 -20.01 -2.19 11.21
C ASN A 54 -19.09 -1.22 11.95
N SER A 55 -17.78 -1.44 11.92
CA SER A 55 -16.85 -0.62 12.70
C SER A 55 -16.81 0.84 12.22
N PRO A 56 -16.46 1.80 13.09
CA PRO A 56 -16.45 3.23 12.74
C PRO A 56 -15.61 3.57 11.50
N ASN A 57 -14.49 2.88 11.34
CA ASN A 57 -13.59 2.99 10.18
C ASN A 57 -13.63 1.70 9.32
N SER A 58 -14.77 1.01 9.29
CA SER A 58 -14.95 -0.14 8.40
C SER A 58 -14.71 0.24 6.95
N LEU A 59 -14.40 -0.75 6.10
CA LEU A 59 -14.16 -0.50 4.69
C LEU A 59 -15.38 0.18 4.02
N LYS A 60 -16.61 -0.18 4.43
CA LYS A 60 -17.84 0.51 4.05
C LYS A 60 -17.89 1.97 4.52
N SER A 61 -17.51 2.23 5.77
CA SER A 61 -17.57 3.58 6.34
C SER A 61 -16.64 4.54 5.60
N VAL A 62 -15.41 4.10 5.30
CA VAL A 62 -14.44 4.93 4.58
C VAL A 62 -14.77 5.06 3.08
N ALA A 63 -15.57 4.14 2.53
CA ALA A 63 -16.01 4.16 1.12
C ALA A 63 -16.76 5.41 0.69
N LYS A 64 -17.28 6.24 1.62
CA LYS A 64 -17.89 7.55 1.30
C LYS A 64 -16.97 8.46 0.48
N HIS A 65 -15.66 8.26 0.60
CA HIS A 65 -14.62 9.00 -0.13
C HIS A 65 -14.05 8.23 -1.33
N HIS A 66 -14.53 7.01 -1.60
CA HIS A 66 -14.05 6.08 -2.64
C HIS A 66 -15.19 5.72 -3.60
N ARG A 67 -15.26 6.42 -4.74
CA ARG A 67 -16.46 6.43 -5.60
C ARG A 67 -16.41 5.46 -6.77
N ASP A 68 -15.31 4.73 -6.94
CA ASP A 68 -15.02 3.98 -8.17
C ASP A 68 -15.14 2.45 -7.98
N GLY A 69 -16.04 2.04 -7.07
CA GLY A 69 -16.43 0.65 -6.83
C GLY A 69 -15.67 -0.06 -5.71
N TRP A 70 -16.00 -1.33 -5.54
CA TRP A 70 -15.47 -2.21 -4.50
C TRP A 70 -15.21 -3.62 -5.03
N GLY A 71 -14.28 -4.33 -4.40
CA GLY A 71 -14.08 -5.74 -4.65
C GLY A 71 -13.69 -6.50 -3.38
N ILE A 72 -14.17 -7.73 -3.30
CA ILE A 72 -13.86 -8.71 -2.26
C ILE A 72 -13.34 -9.96 -2.97
N GLY A 73 -12.14 -10.38 -2.60
CA GLY A 73 -11.56 -11.65 -3.01
C GLY A 73 -11.42 -12.58 -1.83
N TYR A 74 -11.70 -13.87 -2.00
CA TYR A 74 -11.53 -14.85 -0.95
C TYR A 74 -11.21 -16.22 -1.54
N TYR A 75 -10.65 -17.09 -0.71
CA TYR A 75 -10.38 -18.47 -1.09
C TYR A 75 -11.42 -19.39 -0.47
N ASP A 76 -12.16 -20.08 -1.33
CA ASP A 76 -12.97 -21.24 -0.95
C ASP A 76 -12.17 -22.49 -1.32
N LYS A 77 -11.55 -23.10 -0.30
CA LYS A 77 -10.48 -24.10 -0.47
C LYS A 77 -9.33 -23.49 -1.28
N ASP A 78 -8.97 -24.06 -2.43
CA ASP A 78 -7.87 -23.61 -3.29
C ASP A 78 -8.34 -22.69 -4.43
N GLU A 79 -9.64 -22.37 -4.50
CA GLU A 79 -10.20 -21.53 -5.56
C GLU A 79 -10.40 -20.09 -5.09
N ALA A 80 -9.75 -19.15 -5.79
CA ALA A 80 -9.93 -17.72 -5.56
C ALA A 80 -11.22 -17.24 -6.24
N LYS A 81 -12.17 -16.74 -5.45
CA LYS A 81 -13.43 -16.14 -5.89
C LYS A 81 -13.37 -14.62 -5.76
N LEU A 82 -14.08 -13.93 -6.64
CA LEU A 82 -14.13 -12.47 -6.69
C LEU A 82 -15.60 -12.00 -6.73
N LEU A 83 -15.94 -11.08 -5.83
CA LEU A 83 -17.20 -10.35 -5.81
C LEU A 83 -16.87 -8.87 -6.02
N LYS A 84 -17.54 -8.20 -6.94
CA LYS A 84 -17.23 -6.80 -7.31
C LYS A 84 -18.50 -6.02 -7.61
N GLY A 85 -18.46 -4.72 -7.32
CA GLY A 85 -19.52 -3.78 -7.66
C GLY A 85 -18.96 -2.44 -8.10
N ILE A 86 -19.65 -1.82 -9.06
CA ILE A 86 -19.28 -0.50 -9.60
C ILE A 86 -19.86 0.65 -8.76
N ILE A 87 -20.90 0.36 -7.97
CA ILE A 87 -21.53 1.32 -7.08
C ILE A 87 -20.65 1.44 -5.83
N PRO A 88 -20.42 2.65 -5.28
CA PRO A 88 -19.65 2.82 -4.04
C PRO A 88 -20.19 1.96 -2.89
N ALA A 89 -19.29 1.35 -2.11
CA ALA A 89 -19.66 0.36 -1.08
C ALA A 89 -20.56 0.92 0.04
N ASP A 90 -20.50 2.23 0.31
CA ASP A 90 -21.32 2.88 1.35
C ASP A 90 -22.82 2.88 1.00
N ILE A 91 -23.16 2.91 -0.29
CA ILE A 91 -24.54 2.94 -0.79
C ILE A 91 -24.95 1.68 -1.57
N ASP A 92 -24.03 0.76 -1.87
CA ASP A 92 -24.32 -0.48 -2.59
C ASP A 92 -24.83 -1.58 -1.65
N GLN A 93 -26.08 -2.03 -1.84
CA GLN A 93 -26.63 -3.15 -1.08
C GLN A 93 -25.95 -4.48 -1.43
N ASN A 94 -25.43 -4.63 -2.65
CA ASN A 94 -24.68 -5.83 -3.06
C ASN A 94 -23.37 -5.98 -2.29
N TYR A 95 -22.76 -4.88 -1.85
CA TYR A 95 -21.61 -4.93 -0.95
C TYR A 95 -21.98 -5.60 0.36
N ASN A 96 -23.08 -5.18 0.98
CA ASN A 96 -23.56 -5.73 2.25
C ASN A 96 -23.87 -7.23 2.13
N VAL A 97 -24.58 -7.63 1.07
CA VAL A 97 -24.91 -9.04 0.81
C VAL A 97 -23.62 -9.84 0.61
N SER A 98 -22.68 -9.34 -0.19
CA SER A 98 -21.40 -10.01 -0.45
C SER A 98 -20.58 -10.22 0.81
N VAL A 99 -20.50 -9.21 1.70
CA VAL A 99 -19.80 -9.36 2.98
C VAL A 99 -20.48 -10.42 3.84
N LEU A 100 -21.81 -10.39 3.97
CA LEU A 100 -22.55 -11.37 4.77
C LEU A 100 -22.40 -12.80 4.23
N GLU A 101 -22.45 -12.98 2.91
CA GLU A 101 -22.24 -14.28 2.28
C GLU A 101 -20.83 -14.82 2.54
N VAL A 102 -19.79 -14.01 2.30
CA VAL A 102 -18.40 -14.42 2.51
C VAL A 102 -18.10 -14.65 3.99
N SER A 103 -18.67 -13.85 4.89
CA SER A 103 -18.43 -14.00 6.33
C SER A 103 -18.86 -15.37 6.87
N ARG A 104 -19.96 -15.93 6.35
CA ARG A 104 -20.47 -17.28 6.71
C ARG A 104 -19.62 -18.43 6.17
N ILE A 105 -18.76 -18.17 5.19
CA ILE A 105 -17.82 -19.16 4.65
C ILE A 105 -16.63 -19.33 5.59
N GLU A 106 -16.32 -18.31 6.40
CA GLU A 106 -15.11 -18.25 7.25
C GLU A 106 -13.84 -18.59 6.45
N PRO A 107 -13.55 -17.86 5.35
CA PRO A 107 -12.48 -18.23 4.44
C PRO A 107 -11.12 -18.17 5.15
N LYS A 108 -10.17 -18.99 4.66
CA LYS A 108 -8.78 -18.96 5.12
C LYS A 108 -8.13 -17.59 4.85
N ILE A 109 -8.38 -17.04 3.68
CA ILE A 109 -7.91 -15.71 3.26
C ILE A 109 -9.06 -14.94 2.63
N ILE A 110 -9.19 -13.69 3.05
CA ILE A 110 -10.08 -12.70 2.46
C ILE A 110 -9.33 -11.39 2.27
N VAL A 111 -9.55 -10.76 1.13
CA VAL A 111 -8.99 -9.47 0.74
C VAL A 111 -10.13 -8.57 0.26
N ALA A 112 -10.08 -7.30 0.57
CA ALA A 112 -11.10 -6.33 0.19
C ALA A 112 -10.47 -4.99 -0.18
N HIS A 113 -11.12 -4.30 -1.11
CA HIS A 113 -10.65 -3.04 -1.65
C HIS A 113 -11.82 -2.13 -1.99
N VAL A 114 -11.72 -0.85 -1.65
CA VAL A 114 -12.59 0.21 -2.17
C VAL A 114 -11.76 1.22 -2.94
N ARG A 115 -12.19 1.51 -4.17
CA ARG A 115 -11.37 2.18 -5.18
C ARG A 115 -11.66 3.67 -5.25
N THR A 116 -10.58 4.45 -5.31
CA THR A 116 -10.56 5.79 -5.91
C THR A 116 -9.64 5.73 -7.12
N ALA A 117 -10.18 5.89 -8.33
CA ALA A 117 -9.46 5.68 -9.57
C ALA A 117 -8.52 6.85 -9.88
N SER A 118 -7.21 6.63 -9.79
CA SER A 118 -6.19 7.56 -10.31
C SER A 118 -5.97 7.42 -11.81
N SER A 119 -6.00 6.19 -12.34
CA SER A 119 -5.63 5.84 -13.71
C SER A 119 -6.49 4.71 -14.30
N GLY A 120 -6.38 4.52 -15.62
CA GLY A 120 -7.12 3.50 -16.39
C GLY A 120 -8.60 3.81 -16.49
N CYS A 121 -9.41 2.80 -16.84
CA CYS A 121 -10.85 2.99 -16.97
C CYS A 121 -11.47 3.48 -15.64
N ARG A 122 -12.31 4.53 -15.76
CA ARG A 122 -13.05 5.17 -14.65
C ARG A 122 -14.55 4.91 -14.75
N ASP A 123 -15.13 5.01 -15.95
CA ASP A 123 -16.56 4.86 -16.15
C ASP A 123 -16.94 3.38 -16.44
N ASN A 124 -17.99 2.88 -15.77
CA ASN A 124 -18.61 1.57 -16.01
C ASN A 124 -17.69 0.34 -15.89
N VAL A 125 -16.65 0.40 -15.06
CA VAL A 125 -15.63 -0.66 -15.00
C VAL A 125 -16.04 -1.81 -14.11
N VAL A 126 -16.26 -2.96 -14.73
CA VAL A 126 -16.66 -4.25 -14.12
C VAL A 126 -15.58 -4.86 -13.19
N ASN A 127 -14.42 -4.24 -12.99
CA ASN A 127 -13.30 -4.87 -12.29
C ASN A 127 -12.42 -3.91 -11.46
N PRO A 128 -12.92 -3.32 -10.35
CA PRO A 128 -12.05 -2.80 -9.30
C PRO A 128 -11.12 -3.91 -8.76
N HIS A 129 -10.07 -3.52 -8.05
CA HIS A 129 -9.26 -4.45 -7.26
C HIS A 129 -10.14 -5.36 -6.39
N PRO A 130 -9.70 -6.58 -6.04
CA PRO A 130 -8.41 -7.19 -6.42
C PRO A 130 -8.38 -7.71 -7.87
N PHE A 131 -7.17 -7.77 -8.43
CA PHE A 131 -6.86 -8.46 -9.69
C PHE A 131 -6.56 -9.94 -9.43
N LYS A 132 -6.83 -10.80 -10.41
CA LYS A 132 -6.59 -12.24 -10.35
C LYS A 132 -5.71 -12.71 -11.51
N ARG A 133 -4.71 -13.55 -11.21
CA ARG A 133 -3.86 -14.25 -12.21
C ARG A 133 -3.63 -15.70 -11.82
N ILE A 134 -3.51 -16.59 -12.81
CA ILE A 134 -3.18 -18.00 -12.60
C ILE A 134 -1.75 -18.24 -13.08
N LYS A 135 -0.86 -18.60 -12.16
CA LYS A 135 0.58 -18.75 -12.40
C LYS A 135 1.15 -19.81 -11.46
N ASN A 136 2.02 -20.67 -11.97
CA ASN A 136 2.64 -21.77 -11.22
C ASN A 136 1.64 -22.65 -10.45
N GLY A 137 0.49 -22.95 -11.07
CA GLY A 137 -0.59 -23.73 -10.43
C GLY A 137 -1.33 -23.02 -9.29
N LYS A 138 -1.06 -21.73 -9.03
CA LYS A 138 -1.70 -20.93 -7.99
C LYS A 138 -2.60 -19.85 -8.58
N GLN A 139 -3.69 -19.53 -7.88
CA GLN A 139 -4.55 -18.39 -8.19
C GLN A 139 -4.13 -17.23 -7.29
N TRP A 140 -3.55 -16.20 -7.89
CA TRP A 140 -2.99 -15.06 -7.19
C TRP A 140 -4.00 -13.92 -7.14
N LEU A 141 -4.15 -13.28 -5.97
CA LEU A 141 -4.94 -12.06 -5.80
C LEU A 141 -4.04 -10.88 -5.41
N PHE A 142 -4.30 -9.72 -6.01
CA PHE A 142 -3.50 -8.52 -5.78
C PHE A 142 -4.35 -7.25 -5.66
N GLY A 143 -3.99 -6.38 -4.70
CA GLY A 143 -4.60 -5.08 -4.51
C GLY A 143 -3.56 -4.02 -4.19
N HIS A 144 -3.71 -2.83 -4.77
CA HIS A 144 -2.77 -1.72 -4.63
C HIS A 144 -3.45 -0.45 -4.11
N ASN A 145 -2.76 0.26 -3.22
CA ASN A 145 -3.09 1.61 -2.78
C ASN A 145 -1.92 2.54 -3.12
N GLY A 146 -2.06 3.22 -4.24
CA GLY A 146 -1.01 4.03 -4.81
C GLY A 146 -1.31 4.42 -6.24
N THR A 147 -0.31 4.99 -6.90
CA THR A 147 -0.39 5.30 -8.32
C THR A 147 1.01 5.21 -8.90
N LEU A 148 1.10 4.55 -10.05
CA LEU A 148 2.35 4.35 -10.78
C LEU A 148 2.22 4.82 -12.22
N ASP A 149 3.32 5.28 -12.79
CA ASP A 149 3.37 5.64 -14.20
C ASP A 149 3.30 4.38 -15.07
N LYS A 150 2.31 4.33 -15.97
CA LYS A 150 2.05 3.13 -16.80
C LYS A 150 3.13 2.89 -17.84
N ASN A 151 3.66 3.94 -18.46
CA ASN A 151 4.68 3.81 -19.48
C ASN A 151 5.97 3.29 -18.86
N MET A 152 6.35 3.84 -17.70
CA MET A 152 7.46 3.34 -16.89
C MET A 152 7.28 1.86 -16.55
N LEU A 153 6.08 1.44 -16.12
CA LEU A 153 5.82 0.02 -15.82
C LEU A 153 5.97 -0.87 -17.07
N ILE A 154 5.41 -0.46 -18.21
CA ILE A 154 5.53 -1.20 -19.48
C ILE A 154 7.01 -1.32 -19.88
N ASP A 155 7.77 -0.23 -19.77
CA ASP A 155 9.19 -0.19 -20.12
C ASP A 155 10.03 -1.13 -19.24
N ILE A 156 9.80 -1.16 -17.91
CA ILE A 156 10.62 -1.98 -17.00
C ILE A 156 10.26 -3.46 -16.98
N ILE A 157 9.03 -3.84 -17.38
CA ILE A 157 8.60 -5.22 -17.60
C ILE A 157 9.27 -5.77 -18.88
N GLY A 158 9.50 -4.93 -19.87
CA GLY A 158 10.10 -5.33 -21.14
C GLY A 158 9.11 -6.05 -22.07
N GLU A 159 9.29 -5.80 -23.36
CA GLU A 159 8.32 -6.17 -24.41
C GLU A 159 7.99 -7.68 -24.45
N ASP A 160 9.01 -8.54 -24.31
CA ASP A 160 8.84 -9.99 -24.39
C ASP A 160 7.98 -10.57 -23.25
N TYR A 161 8.20 -10.11 -22.01
CA TYR A 161 7.40 -10.56 -20.88
C TYR A 161 6.02 -9.93 -20.91
N PHE A 162 5.96 -8.65 -21.25
CA PHE A 162 4.72 -7.89 -21.35
C PHE A 162 3.72 -8.52 -22.33
N ASN A 163 4.16 -8.82 -23.55
CA ASN A 163 3.31 -9.40 -24.60
C ASN A 163 2.76 -10.78 -24.25
N LYS A 164 3.45 -11.56 -23.40
CA LYS A 164 2.99 -12.87 -22.91
C LYS A 164 2.06 -12.77 -21.71
N ASN A 165 1.99 -11.61 -21.06
CA ASN A 165 1.33 -11.43 -19.77
C ASN A 165 0.40 -10.21 -19.74
N LEU A 166 -0.15 -9.81 -20.89
CA LEU A 166 -1.01 -8.63 -21.06
C LEU A 166 -2.06 -8.48 -19.94
N PRO A 167 -2.42 -7.24 -19.56
CA PRO A 167 -3.53 -6.98 -18.66
C PRO A 167 -4.81 -7.69 -19.13
N ASN A 168 -5.53 -8.32 -18.18
CA ASN A 168 -6.78 -9.02 -18.45
C ASN A 168 -8.03 -8.20 -18.05
N THR A 169 -7.80 -7.01 -17.48
CA THR A 169 -8.84 -6.07 -17.10
C THR A 169 -8.72 -4.80 -17.93
N CYS A 170 -9.86 -4.16 -18.24
CA CYS A 170 -9.90 -2.89 -18.98
C CYS A 170 -9.14 -2.97 -20.32
N THR A 171 -9.51 -3.93 -21.18
CA THR A 171 -8.77 -4.24 -22.42
C THR A 171 -9.22 -3.44 -23.66
N TYR A 172 -10.17 -2.53 -23.52
CA TYR A 172 -10.63 -1.66 -24.61
C TYR A 172 -9.66 -0.49 -24.79
N ASP A 173 -9.19 -0.17 -26.00
CA ASP A 173 -8.30 0.98 -26.26
C ASP A 173 -6.99 1.01 -25.42
N PRO A 174 -6.17 -0.06 -25.46
CA PRO A 174 -4.87 -0.09 -24.80
C PRO A 174 -3.86 0.86 -25.51
N PRO A 175 -2.90 1.46 -24.78
CA PRO A 175 -2.60 1.25 -23.36
C PRO A 175 -3.38 2.18 -22.41
N ASP A 176 -4.18 3.10 -22.92
CA ASP A 176 -4.82 4.17 -22.14
C ASP A 176 -5.81 3.63 -21.11
N SER A 177 -6.50 2.54 -21.43
CA SER A 177 -7.42 1.85 -20.53
C SER A 177 -6.78 1.00 -19.44
N TRP A 178 -5.55 0.53 -19.65
CA TRP A 178 -4.87 -0.32 -18.67
C TRP A 178 -4.73 0.40 -17.33
N VAL A 179 -4.85 -0.39 -16.27
CA VAL A 179 -4.75 0.08 -14.89
C VAL A 179 -3.31 -0.14 -14.42
N ASP A 180 -2.67 0.92 -13.92
CA ASP A 180 -1.30 0.89 -13.37
C ASP A 180 -1.05 -0.26 -12.39
N SER A 181 -2.06 -0.56 -11.60
CA SER A 181 -2.01 -1.55 -10.53
C SER A 181 -2.02 -2.98 -11.07
N GLU A 182 -2.62 -3.25 -12.23
CA GLU A 182 -2.49 -4.56 -12.88
C GLU A 182 -1.10 -4.72 -13.51
N LEU A 183 -0.54 -3.65 -14.09
CA LEU A 183 0.84 -3.64 -14.57
C LEU A 183 1.83 -3.88 -13.42
N TYR A 184 1.59 -3.27 -12.25
CA TYR A 184 2.39 -3.52 -11.04
C TYR A 184 2.29 -4.98 -10.58
N PHE A 185 1.09 -5.57 -10.65
CA PHE A 185 0.91 -7.00 -10.35
C PHE A 185 1.71 -7.89 -11.31
N ILE A 186 1.67 -7.61 -12.63
CA ILE A 186 2.45 -8.33 -13.64
C ILE A 186 3.94 -8.27 -13.32
N PHE A 187 4.44 -7.07 -13.02
CA PHE A 187 5.83 -6.84 -12.69
C PHE A 187 6.30 -7.57 -11.43
N LEU A 188 5.45 -7.64 -10.39
CA LEU A 188 5.76 -8.46 -9.20
C LEU A 188 5.85 -9.94 -9.55
N ILE A 189 4.89 -10.46 -10.34
CA ILE A 189 4.86 -11.86 -10.76
C ILE A 189 6.07 -12.22 -11.63
N GLU A 190 6.51 -11.32 -12.52
CA GLU A 190 7.72 -11.47 -13.32
C GLU A 190 8.94 -11.75 -12.44
N HIS A 191 9.21 -10.88 -11.47
CA HIS A 191 10.36 -11.05 -10.59
C HIS A 191 10.24 -12.25 -9.65
N ILE A 192 9.02 -12.66 -9.28
CA ILE A 192 8.80 -13.91 -8.55
C ILE A 192 9.15 -15.11 -9.44
N GLU A 193 8.76 -15.10 -10.70
CA GLU A 193 9.05 -16.13 -11.70
C GLU A 193 10.57 -16.24 -11.96
N GLU A 194 11.26 -15.12 -12.15
CA GLU A 194 12.71 -15.04 -12.33
C GLU A 194 13.50 -15.56 -11.12
N ASN A 195 12.93 -15.42 -9.92
CA ASN A 195 13.49 -15.92 -8.67
C ASN A 195 13.07 -17.36 -8.35
N GLY A 196 12.63 -18.13 -9.36
CA GLY A 196 12.25 -19.53 -9.20
C GLY A 196 11.07 -19.73 -8.24
N TRP A 197 10.12 -18.81 -8.27
CA TRP A 197 8.95 -18.75 -7.38
C TRP A 197 9.28 -18.53 -5.90
N ASN A 198 10.46 -17.99 -5.58
CA ASN A 198 10.72 -17.43 -4.26
C ASN A 198 10.03 -16.06 -4.12
N VAL A 199 8.82 -16.08 -3.55
CA VAL A 199 7.92 -14.92 -3.50
C VAL A 199 8.55 -13.73 -2.80
N GLU A 200 9.12 -13.93 -1.61
CA GLU A 200 9.69 -12.83 -0.83
C GLU A 200 10.91 -12.21 -1.50
N ARG A 201 11.75 -13.03 -2.15
CA ARG A 201 12.90 -12.55 -2.90
C ARG A 201 12.46 -11.79 -4.15
N GLY A 202 11.50 -12.33 -4.91
CA GLY A 202 10.93 -11.68 -6.09
C GLY A 202 10.31 -10.32 -5.74
N ILE A 203 9.51 -10.26 -4.67
CA ILE A 203 8.95 -8.99 -4.16
C ILE A 203 10.08 -8.01 -3.82
N LYS A 204 11.11 -8.45 -3.09
CA LYS A 204 12.21 -7.58 -2.70
C LYS A 204 12.95 -7.01 -3.91
N GLU A 205 13.32 -7.84 -4.87
CA GLU A 205 14.03 -7.42 -6.07
C GLU A 205 13.17 -6.48 -6.94
N ALA A 206 11.89 -6.79 -7.12
CA ALA A 206 10.93 -5.92 -7.81
C ALA A 206 10.80 -4.53 -7.15
N ILE A 207 10.61 -4.49 -5.83
CA ILE A 207 10.50 -3.23 -5.10
C ILE A 207 11.80 -2.43 -5.23
N LEU A 208 12.96 -3.06 -5.03
CA LEU A 208 14.24 -2.36 -5.17
C LEU A 208 14.37 -1.77 -6.58
N LYS A 209 14.06 -2.53 -7.64
CA LYS A 209 14.08 -2.03 -9.03
C LYS A 209 13.11 -0.85 -9.22
N LEU A 210 11.86 -0.95 -8.76
CA LEU A 210 10.88 0.15 -8.82
C LEU A 210 11.38 1.41 -8.11
N THR A 211 11.94 1.26 -6.91
CA THR A 211 12.44 2.42 -6.15
C THR A 211 13.64 3.11 -6.79
N THR A 212 14.37 2.44 -7.69
CA THR A 212 15.46 3.09 -8.46
C THR A 212 14.96 3.91 -9.65
N VAL A 213 13.80 3.58 -10.21
CA VAL A 213 13.25 4.24 -11.40
C VAL A 213 12.23 5.31 -11.05
N ILE A 214 11.53 5.18 -9.91
CA ILE A 214 10.58 6.20 -9.44
C ILE A 214 11.36 7.42 -8.97
N SER A 215 11.29 8.49 -9.77
CA SER A 215 11.89 9.79 -9.43
C SER A 215 10.94 10.60 -8.53
N GLY A 216 11.27 10.73 -7.24
CA GLY A 216 10.56 11.60 -6.29
C GLY A 216 9.59 10.87 -5.34
N SER A 217 8.91 11.66 -4.49
CA SER A 217 8.05 11.20 -3.39
C SER A 217 6.61 10.82 -3.80
N GLY A 218 6.38 10.47 -5.06
CA GLY A 218 5.06 10.61 -5.71
C GLY A 218 4.38 9.31 -6.14
N GLY A 219 4.27 8.31 -5.28
CA GLY A 219 3.46 7.12 -5.57
C GLY A 219 3.51 6.14 -4.40
N GLY A 220 2.37 5.87 -3.77
CA GLY A 220 2.30 4.78 -2.79
C GLY A 220 2.60 3.45 -3.49
N LEU A 221 3.32 2.54 -2.84
CA LEU A 221 3.51 1.17 -3.34
C LEU A 221 2.78 0.16 -2.45
N ASN A 222 1.84 0.61 -1.62
CA ASN A 222 1.17 -0.26 -0.67
C ASN A 222 0.37 -1.32 -1.41
N PHE A 223 0.58 -2.58 -1.07
CA PHE A 223 -0.19 -3.67 -1.66
C PHE A 223 -0.50 -4.77 -0.67
N PHE A 224 -1.51 -5.57 -1.01
CA PHE A 224 -1.60 -6.97 -0.60
C PHE A 224 -1.40 -7.87 -1.83
N LEU A 225 -0.80 -9.03 -1.59
CA LEU A 225 -0.61 -10.12 -2.56
C LEU A 225 -0.85 -11.43 -1.83
N THR A 226 -1.53 -12.38 -2.46
CA THR A 226 -1.73 -13.72 -1.91
C THR A 226 -1.85 -14.76 -3.01
N ASP A 227 -1.44 -15.99 -2.70
CA ASP A 227 -1.53 -17.17 -3.54
C ASP A 227 -2.55 -18.22 -3.02
N GLY A 228 -3.26 -17.89 -1.93
CA GLY A 228 -4.17 -18.80 -1.21
C GLY A 228 -3.56 -19.45 0.03
N ASP A 229 -2.24 -19.36 0.21
CA ASP A 229 -1.54 -19.94 1.36
C ASP A 229 -0.91 -18.89 2.26
N THR A 230 -0.35 -17.84 1.65
CA THR A 230 0.32 -16.76 2.37
C THR A 230 -0.27 -15.42 1.93
N LEU A 231 -0.36 -14.50 2.88
CA LEU A 231 -0.70 -13.10 2.63
C LEU A 231 0.55 -12.25 2.82
N TRP A 232 1.00 -11.64 1.73
CA TRP A 232 2.10 -10.68 1.72
C TRP A 232 1.53 -9.27 1.63
N SER A 233 2.04 -8.33 2.41
CA SER A 233 1.64 -6.93 2.28
C SER A 233 2.81 -6.00 2.50
N PHE A 234 2.96 -5.03 1.60
CA PHE A 234 4.11 -4.13 1.59
C PHE A 234 3.66 -2.71 1.84
N ARG A 235 4.49 -1.92 2.53
CA ARG A 235 4.27 -0.50 2.76
C ARG A 235 5.38 0.35 2.15
N LYS A 236 4.98 1.32 1.32
CA LYS A 236 5.78 2.50 0.99
C LYS A 236 4.89 3.70 0.65
N GLY A 237 5.09 4.83 1.34
CA GLY A 237 4.51 6.12 0.98
C GLY A 237 3.02 6.32 1.31
N ARG A 238 2.35 5.30 1.89
CA ARG A 238 0.99 5.37 2.42
C ARG A 238 0.92 4.61 3.75
N SER A 239 -0.07 4.89 4.58
CA SER A 239 -0.29 4.13 5.81
C SER A 239 -0.67 2.68 5.51
N LEU A 240 -0.11 1.77 6.30
CA LEU A 240 -0.50 0.38 6.36
C LEU A 240 -0.31 -0.09 7.79
N TYR A 241 -1.31 -0.75 8.34
CA TYR A 241 -1.29 -1.33 9.66
C TYR A 241 -1.46 -2.84 9.55
N TYR A 242 -0.90 -3.55 10.51
CA TYR A 242 -1.15 -4.97 10.70
C TYR A 242 -1.64 -5.26 12.11
N TYR A 243 -2.37 -6.35 12.27
CA TYR A 243 -2.90 -6.84 13.52
C TYR A 243 -2.66 -8.34 13.62
N TYR A 244 -2.46 -8.81 14.84
CA TYR A 244 -2.37 -10.23 15.16
C TYR A 244 -2.98 -10.49 16.53
N GLN A 245 -3.79 -11.53 16.63
CA GLN A 245 -4.36 -12.00 17.87
C GLN A 245 -4.34 -13.53 17.92
N LEU A 246 -4.10 -14.07 19.12
CA LEU A 246 -4.07 -15.52 19.35
C LEU A 246 -5.47 -16.12 19.54
N TYR A 247 -6.42 -15.37 20.10
CA TYR A 247 -7.79 -15.85 20.37
C TYR A 247 -8.83 -14.73 20.22
N PRO A 248 -9.79 -14.83 19.27
CA PRO A 248 -9.76 -15.76 18.14
C PRO A 248 -8.51 -15.54 17.29
N GLN A 249 -7.99 -16.60 16.66
CA GLN A 249 -6.72 -16.53 15.95
C GLN A 249 -6.91 -15.92 14.57
N PHE A 250 -6.32 -14.75 14.31
CA PHE A 250 -6.24 -14.18 12.97
C PHE A 250 -5.11 -13.15 12.86
N SER A 251 -4.65 -12.94 11.62
CA SER A 251 -3.84 -11.79 11.25
C SER A 251 -4.60 -10.93 10.24
N ALA A 252 -4.41 -9.62 10.28
CA ALA A 252 -5.01 -8.72 9.30
C ALA A 252 -4.08 -7.57 8.93
N VAL A 253 -4.27 -7.00 7.74
CA VAL A 253 -3.71 -5.72 7.33
C VAL A 253 -4.80 -4.76 6.89
N ALA A 254 -4.58 -3.46 7.08
CA ALA A 254 -5.47 -2.43 6.57
C ALA A 254 -4.74 -1.10 6.34
N THR A 255 -5.16 -0.32 5.35
CA THR A 255 -4.64 1.06 5.16
C THR A 255 -5.07 1.99 6.31
N GLN A 256 -6.24 1.71 6.88
CA GLN A 256 -6.80 2.33 8.06
C GLN A 256 -7.35 1.23 8.97
N PHE A 257 -6.99 1.23 10.25
CA PHE A 257 -7.52 0.24 11.18
C PHE A 257 -9.03 0.44 11.41
N PRO A 258 -9.84 -0.62 11.56
CA PRO A 258 -11.30 -0.52 11.47
C PRO A 258 -11.98 0.14 12.68
N TYR A 259 -11.36 0.09 13.85
CA TYR A 259 -11.94 0.60 15.09
C TYR A 259 -11.68 2.10 15.29
N ALA A 260 -12.41 2.73 16.22
CA ALA A 260 -12.22 4.15 16.56
C ALA A 260 -10.85 4.43 17.19
N GLU A 261 -10.38 3.50 18.02
CA GLU A 261 -9.06 3.55 18.63
C GLU A 261 -8.12 2.59 17.91
N LYS A 262 -6.81 2.91 17.89
CA LYS A 262 -5.78 2.08 17.26
C LYS A 262 -5.72 0.68 17.86
N GLY A 263 -5.95 0.54 19.17
CA GLY A 263 -5.89 -0.75 19.86
C GLY A 263 -4.57 -1.47 19.62
N GLY A 264 -4.64 -2.77 19.31
CA GLY A 264 -3.47 -3.59 18.99
C GLY A 264 -2.95 -3.48 17.55
N TRP A 265 -3.50 -2.59 16.71
CA TRP A 265 -3.00 -2.40 15.34
C TRP A 265 -1.63 -1.72 15.36
N ILE A 266 -0.66 -2.30 14.67
CA ILE A 266 0.71 -1.81 14.58
C ILE A 266 0.95 -1.26 13.19
N GLU A 267 1.53 -0.08 13.08
CA GLU A 267 1.88 0.48 11.77
C GLU A 267 3.05 -0.32 11.19
N VAL A 268 2.91 -0.80 9.96
CA VAL A 268 4.01 -1.47 9.22
C VAL A 268 5.10 -0.42 9.00
N PRO A 269 6.38 -0.67 9.28
CA PRO A 269 7.43 0.30 8.98
C PRO A 269 7.51 0.62 7.48
N GLU A 270 7.98 1.81 7.11
CA GLU A 270 8.24 2.14 5.70
C GLU A 270 9.23 1.13 5.09
N ASP A 271 9.10 0.93 3.78
CA ASP A 271 9.92 0.00 3.01
C ASP A 271 9.93 -1.43 3.59
N SER A 272 8.82 -1.88 4.15
CA SER A 272 8.73 -3.18 4.82
C SER A 272 7.59 -4.05 4.30
N LEU A 273 7.89 -5.34 4.21
CA LEU A 273 6.98 -6.42 3.89
C LEU A 273 6.54 -7.12 5.19
N VAL A 274 5.24 -7.25 5.40
CA VAL A 274 4.66 -8.16 6.40
C VAL A 274 4.22 -9.44 5.69
N VAL A 275 4.62 -10.57 6.25
CA VAL A 275 4.29 -11.91 5.76
C VAL A 275 3.41 -12.60 6.79
N MET A 276 2.21 -13.01 6.38
CA MET A 276 1.22 -13.62 7.25
C MET A 276 0.84 -14.99 6.72
N LYS A 277 0.77 -15.95 7.63
CA LYS A 277 0.33 -17.33 7.37
C LYS A 277 -0.76 -17.67 8.38
N PRO A 278 -1.62 -18.65 8.09
CA PRO A 278 -2.59 -19.15 9.07
C PRO A 278 -1.85 -19.53 10.35
N ASP A 279 -2.44 -19.12 11.46
CA ASP A 279 -2.06 -19.51 12.82
C ASP A 279 -0.63 -19.20 13.27
N LEU A 280 0.08 -18.34 12.53
CA LEU A 280 1.43 -17.90 12.86
C LEU A 280 1.47 -16.38 13.08
N PRO A 281 2.29 -15.89 14.03
CA PRO A 281 2.57 -14.47 14.15
C PRO A 281 3.12 -13.89 12.84
N PRO A 282 2.71 -12.66 12.44
CA PRO A 282 3.26 -12.01 11.25
C PRO A 282 4.77 -11.81 11.32
N VAL A 283 5.45 -11.99 10.19
CA VAL A 283 6.90 -11.77 10.07
C VAL A 283 7.16 -10.49 9.27
N LEU A 284 7.88 -9.54 9.87
CA LEU A 284 8.29 -8.29 9.21
C LEU A 284 9.66 -8.43 8.57
N LYS A 285 9.81 -7.87 7.36
CA LYS A 285 11.04 -7.84 6.57
C LYS A 285 11.23 -6.45 5.97
N THR A 286 12.22 -5.70 6.44
CA THR A 286 12.54 -4.37 5.91
C THR A 286 13.48 -4.47 4.71
N PHE A 287 13.15 -3.77 3.64
CA PHE A 287 13.94 -3.66 2.41
C PHE A 287 14.81 -2.41 2.50
N SER A 288 15.80 -2.42 3.40
CA SER A 288 16.76 -1.33 3.45
C SER A 288 17.62 -1.34 2.18
N ALA A 289 17.88 -0.16 1.60
CA ALA A 289 19.06 0.01 0.76
C ALA A 289 20.31 -0.30 1.60
N PRO A 290 21.38 -0.87 1.01
CA PRO A 290 22.64 -1.00 1.74
C PRO A 290 23.05 0.39 2.23
N VAL A 291 23.27 0.54 3.54
CA VAL A 291 23.87 1.76 4.08
C VAL A 291 25.19 1.94 3.33
N ALA A 292 25.31 3.02 2.55
CA ALA A 292 26.59 3.38 1.96
C ALA A 292 27.59 3.49 3.12
N GLN A 293 28.49 2.52 3.25
CA GLN A 293 29.58 2.62 4.19
C GLN A 293 30.31 3.90 3.83
N SER A 294 30.27 4.89 4.74
CA SER A 294 31.04 6.11 4.59
C SER A 294 32.48 5.69 4.32
N ARG A 295 32.99 5.95 3.12
CA ARG A 295 34.40 5.78 2.84
C ARG A 295 35.12 6.65 3.86
N ARG A 296 35.81 6.03 4.83
CA ARG A 296 36.78 6.76 5.64
C ARG A 296 37.84 7.23 4.65
N SER A 297 37.96 8.54 4.50
CA SER A 297 39.09 9.14 3.79
C SER A 297 40.38 8.61 4.42
N PRO A 298 41.39 8.21 3.63
CA PRO A 298 42.68 7.85 4.19
C PRO A 298 43.29 9.10 4.83
N ASP A 299 43.67 8.95 6.09
CA ASP A 299 44.32 9.95 6.91
C ASP A 299 45.69 10.27 6.31
N VAL A 300 45.86 11.47 5.73
CA VAL A 300 47.14 11.96 5.25
C VAL A 300 47.85 12.57 6.47
N SER A 301 48.60 11.74 7.19
CA SER A 301 49.61 12.23 8.12
C SER A 301 50.98 12.22 7.43
N SER A 302 51.39 13.43 7.03
CA SER A 302 52.76 13.78 6.70
C SER A 302 53.64 13.65 7.95
N GLY A 303 54.61 12.73 7.92
CA GLY A 303 55.67 12.61 8.92
C GLY A 303 57.00 12.39 8.22
N SER A 304 57.66 13.47 7.84
CA SER A 304 59.08 13.49 7.52
C SER A 304 59.89 13.55 8.81
N VAL A 305 60.93 12.72 8.93
CA VAL A 305 62.19 12.78 9.71
C VAL A 305 62.63 11.30 9.81
N GLY A 306 63.82 10.83 9.48
CA GLY A 306 65.11 11.40 9.12
C GLY A 306 66.13 10.30 9.44
N THR A 307 67.04 9.96 8.53
CA THR A 307 68.18 9.07 8.84
C THR A 307 69.40 9.50 8.04
N PRO A 308 70.48 9.94 8.70
CA PRO A 308 71.78 10.07 8.08
C PRO A 308 72.67 8.84 8.35
N THR A 309 73.43 8.47 7.31
CA THR A 309 74.84 8.02 7.33
C THR A 309 75.30 6.75 8.05
N GLY A 310 76.08 5.96 7.30
CA GLY A 310 77.16 5.06 7.75
C GLY A 310 76.71 3.65 8.10
N ALA A 311 77.46 2.57 7.90
CA ALA A 311 78.72 2.24 7.26
C ALA A 311 78.81 0.69 7.31
N SER A 312 79.61 0.08 6.43
CA SER A 312 80.39 -1.18 6.57
C SER A 312 79.98 -2.17 7.70
N GLU A 313 79.71 -3.46 7.49
CA GLU A 313 80.42 -4.54 6.79
C GLU A 313 79.42 -5.66 6.44
#